data_AF-A0A7V9LPJ6-F1
#
_entry.id   AF-A0A7V9LPJ6-F1
#
_cell.length_a   1.000
_cell.length_b   1.000
_cell.length_c   1.000
_cell.angle_alpha   90.00
_cell.angle_beta   90.00
_cell.angle_gamma   90.00
#
_symmetry.space_group_name_H-M   'P 1'
#
loop_
_entity.id
_entity.type
_entity.pdbx_description
1 polymer ?
#
loop_
_entity_poly.entity_id
_entity_poly.type
_entity_poly.pdbx_seq_one_letter_code
_entity_poly.pdbx_strand_id
1 'polypeptide(L)'
;MLLHGAAPTVPTAQLPAGRWGETSSYWATFHTGLDFAAAAGTPVVSVARGTVTFVGHEDAYGNKTEVTLDDGTVIWYADGQHR
;
A
#
# COMPACT_ATOMS: atom_id res chain seq x y z
N MET A 1 -10.05 -30.36 -10.12
CA MET A 1 -9.25 -30.33 -8.87
C MET A 1 -9.55 -29.00 -8.20
N LEU A 2 -10.50 -28.99 -7.26
CA LEU A 2 -10.85 -27.79 -6.49
C LEU A 2 -9.77 -27.56 -5.43
N LEU A 3 -9.18 -26.36 -5.40
CA LEU A 3 -8.44 -25.90 -4.23
C LEU A 3 -9.37 -25.00 -3.42
N HIS A 4 -9.81 -25.53 -2.28
CA HIS A 4 -10.29 -24.75 -1.15
C HIS A 4 -9.06 -24.02 -0.56
N GLY A 5 -8.90 -22.74 -0.87
CA GLY A 5 -7.91 -21.86 -0.25
C GLY A 5 -8.63 -20.89 0.68
N ALA A 6 -8.16 -20.79 1.93
CA ALA A 6 -8.74 -19.99 2.99
C ALA A 6 -9.17 -18.57 2.54
N ALA A 7 -10.28 -18.09 3.10
CA ALA A 7 -10.63 -16.68 3.02
C ALA A 7 -9.42 -15.84 3.47
N PRO A 8 -9.06 -14.75 2.77
CA PRO A 8 -7.98 -13.90 3.22
C PRO A 8 -8.28 -13.47 4.65
N THR A 9 -7.43 -13.87 5.59
CA THR A 9 -7.47 -13.32 6.94
C THR A 9 -7.15 -11.84 6.79
N VAL A 10 -8.20 -11.02 6.81
CA VAL A 10 -8.06 -9.56 6.92
C VAL A 10 -7.25 -9.33 8.21
N PRO A 11 -6.09 -8.69 8.16
CA PRO A 11 -5.31 -8.45 9.37
C PRO A 11 -6.21 -7.69 10.36
N THR A 12 -6.34 -8.23 11.56
CA THR A 12 -6.82 -7.49 12.74
C THR A 12 -6.14 -6.13 12.76
N ALA A 13 -6.92 -5.06 12.95
CA ALA A 13 -6.49 -3.66 12.86
C ALA A 13 -5.03 -3.47 13.33
N GLN A 14 -4.12 -3.37 12.38
CA GLN A 14 -2.73 -3.03 12.65
C GLN A 14 -2.67 -1.55 12.99
N LEU A 15 -2.02 -1.22 14.10
CA LEU A 15 -1.67 0.16 14.37
C LEU A 15 -0.75 0.65 13.25
N PRO A 16 -0.94 1.88 12.75
CA PRO A 16 -0.05 2.44 11.74
C PRO A 16 1.39 2.45 12.23
N ALA A 17 2.31 1.99 11.38
CA ALA A 17 3.75 2.07 11.61
C ALA A 17 4.31 3.45 11.27
N GLY A 18 3.62 4.20 10.40
CA GLY A 18 3.90 5.57 10.01
C GLY A 18 2.59 6.28 9.69
N ARG A 19 2.43 7.53 10.13
CA ARG A 19 1.18 8.29 10.01
C ARG A 19 1.33 9.46 9.07
N TRP A 20 0.24 9.89 8.45
CA TRP A 20 0.24 11.11 7.64
C TRP A 20 0.71 12.30 8.48
N GLY A 21 1.63 13.09 7.92
CA GLY A 21 2.18 14.30 8.56
C GLY A 21 3.23 14.02 9.63
N GLU A 22 3.58 12.76 9.89
CA GLU A 22 4.65 12.40 10.81
C GLU A 22 6.01 12.87 10.27
N THR A 23 6.83 13.46 11.14
CA THR A 23 8.20 13.86 10.82
C THR A 23 9.19 12.94 11.54
N SER A 24 10.18 12.43 10.79
CA SER A 24 11.23 11.55 11.32
C SER A 24 12.43 11.52 10.37
N SER A 25 13.50 10.81 10.74
CA SER A 25 14.64 10.59 9.84
C SER A 25 14.34 9.69 8.63
N TYR A 26 13.17 9.04 8.59
CA TYR A 26 12.78 8.19 7.46
C TYR A 26 12.27 8.99 6.26
N TRP A 27 11.87 10.24 6.46
CA TRP A 27 11.20 11.06 5.44
C TRP A 27 11.99 12.34 5.17
N ALA A 28 12.03 12.79 3.92
CA ALA A 28 12.72 14.04 3.56
C ALA A 28 12.10 15.28 4.23
N THR A 29 10.79 15.26 4.47
CA THR A 29 10.04 16.35 5.12
C THR A 29 9.05 15.80 6.13
N PHE A 30 7.98 15.18 5.64
CA PHE A 30 6.98 14.50 6.46
C PHE A 30 6.39 13.34 5.66
N HIS A 31 5.78 12.39 6.35
CA HIS A 31 5.19 11.22 5.73
C HIS A 31 3.89 11.58 5.00
N THR A 32 3.84 11.31 3.70
CA THR A 32 2.69 11.60 2.82
C THR A 32 1.82 10.35 2.61
N GLY A 33 1.77 9.47 3.60
CA GLY A 33 1.05 8.21 3.51
C GLY A 33 0.60 7.66 4.87
N LEU A 34 0.21 6.39 4.85
CA LEU A 34 -0.14 5.63 6.04
C LEU A 34 0.46 4.23 5.89
N ASP A 35 1.36 3.86 6.80
CA ASP A 35 2.07 2.58 6.74
C ASP A 35 1.45 1.55 7.67
N PHE A 36 1.36 0.32 7.19
CA PHE A 36 0.88 -0.82 7.96
C PHE A 36 1.96 -1.91 8.00
N ALA A 37 2.40 -2.29 9.20
CA ALA A 37 3.43 -3.30 9.38
C ALA A 37 2.94 -4.72 9.02
N ALA A 38 3.20 -5.19 7.81
CA ALA A 38 2.80 -6.52 7.35
C ALA A 38 4.02 -7.39 7.01
N ALA A 39 3.88 -8.72 7.11
CA ALA A 39 4.90 -9.64 6.63
C ALA A 39 4.98 -9.58 5.10
N ALA A 40 6.19 -9.77 4.54
CA ALA A 40 6.38 -9.86 3.09
C ALA A 40 5.48 -10.97 2.48
N GLY A 41 4.84 -10.65 1.35
CA GLY A 41 3.89 -11.55 0.70
C GLY A 41 2.46 -11.49 1.25
N THR A 42 2.18 -10.65 2.26
CA THR A 42 0.79 -10.37 2.68
C THR A 42 0.01 -9.78 1.51
N PRO A 43 -1.14 -10.37 1.10
CA PRO A 43 -1.94 -9.83 0.01
C PRO A 43 -2.45 -8.41 0.33
N VAL A 44 -2.24 -7.49 -0.61
CA VAL A 44 -2.86 -6.17 -0.60
C VAL A 44 -4.02 -6.18 -1.58
N VAL A 45 -5.19 -5.72 -1.14
CA VAL A 45 -6.39 -5.63 -1.95
C VAL A 45 -6.81 -4.17 -2.09
N SER A 46 -7.40 -3.82 -3.24
CA SER A 46 -7.87 -2.45 -3.43
C SER A 46 -9.01 -2.13 -2.47
N VAL A 47 -8.92 -1.00 -1.78
CA VAL A 47 -9.97 -0.54 -0.85
C VAL A 47 -11.22 -0.01 -1.57
N ALA A 48 -11.10 0.27 -2.88
CA ALA A 48 -12.17 0.78 -3.72
C ALA A 48 -12.08 0.25 -5.15
N ARG A 49 -13.18 0.36 -5.90
CA ARG A 49 -13.19 0.12 -7.34
C ARG A 49 -12.49 1.26 -8.07
N GLY A 50 -11.75 0.91 -9.12
CA GLY A 50 -11.07 1.86 -9.97
C GLY A 50 -10.28 1.13 -11.06
N THR A 51 -9.53 1.91 -11.84
CA THR A 51 -8.65 1.42 -12.90
C THR A 51 -7.21 1.49 -12.45
N VAL A 52 -6.44 0.42 -12.65
CA VAL A 52 -4.99 0.46 -12.45
C VAL A 52 -4.38 1.35 -13.54
N THR A 53 -3.75 2.45 -13.14
CA THR A 53 -3.18 3.46 -14.04
C THR A 53 -1.65 3.46 -14.04
N PHE A 54 -1.02 2.85 -13.03
CA PHE A 54 0.42 2.66 -12.97
C PHE A 54 0.79 1.38 -12.22
N VAL A 55 1.84 0.71 -12.69
CA VAL A 55 2.54 -0.38 -12.00
C VAL A 55 4.03 -0.23 -12.31
N GLY A 56 4.87 -0.04 -11.29
CA GLY A 56 6.31 0.15 -11.49
C GLY A 56 7.10 0.32 -10.20
N HIS A 57 8.40 0.55 -10.33
CA HIS A 57 9.27 0.90 -9.20
C HIS A 57 9.52 2.40 -9.19
N GLU A 58 9.48 3.02 -8.01
CA GLU A 58 9.92 4.39 -7.77
C GLU A 58 10.81 4.43 -6.54
N ASP A 59 12.00 5.00 -6.67
CA ASP A 59 13.07 4.89 -5.65
C ASP A 59 12.58 5.17 -4.22
N ALA A 60 11.82 6.25 -4.00
CA ALA A 60 11.34 6.63 -2.67
C ALA A 60 10.19 5.76 -2.12
N TYR A 61 9.48 5.02 -2.97
CA TYR A 61 8.25 4.30 -2.64
C TYR A 61 8.35 2.77 -2.85
N GLY A 62 9.43 2.30 -3.49
CA GLY A 62 9.59 0.90 -3.86
C GLY A 62 8.66 0.47 -4.99
N ASN A 63 8.10 -0.73 -4.91
CA ASN A 63 7.12 -1.17 -5.91
C ASN A 63 5.80 -0.46 -5.64
N LYS A 64 5.37 0.38 -6.59
CA LYS A 64 4.16 1.18 -6.50
C LYS A 64 3.13 0.75 -7.54
N THR A 65 1.89 0.66 -7.09
CA THR A 65 0.70 0.52 -7.95
C THR A 65 -0.25 1.67 -7.67
N GLU A 66 -0.77 2.30 -8.72
CA GLU A 66 -1.78 3.36 -8.61
C GLU A 66 -3.13 2.89 -9.16
N VAL A 67 -4.20 3.20 -8.43
CA VAL A 67 -5.58 2.95 -8.82
C VAL A 67 -6.33 4.28 -8.85
N THR A 68 -6.81 4.68 -10.03
CA THR A 68 -7.64 5.87 -10.22
C THR A 68 -9.11 5.48 -10.12
N LEU A 69 -9.85 6.15 -9.22
CA LEU A 69 -11.29 5.99 -9.03
C LEU A 69 -12.07 6.84 -10.04
N ASP A 70 -13.38 6.59 -10.13
CA ASP A 70 -14.28 7.28 -11.07
C ASP A 70 -14.34 8.80 -10.85
N ASP A 71 -14.06 9.28 -9.64
CA ASP A 71 -14.04 10.72 -9.31
C ASP A 71 -12.67 11.39 -9.53
N GLY A 72 -11.69 10.63 -10.04
CA GLY A 72 -10.32 11.09 -10.28
C GLY A 72 -9.39 10.98 -9.07
N THR A 73 -9.86 10.53 -7.91
CA THR A 73 -9.00 10.20 -6.76
C THR A 73 -8.01 9.11 -7.18
N VAL A 74 -6.76 9.22 -6.73
CA VAL A 74 -5.73 8.20 -6.96
C VAL A 74 -5.31 7.60 -5.63
N ILE A 75 -5.39 6.27 -5.52
CA ILE A 75 -4.91 5.50 -4.37
C ILE A 75 -3.62 4.82 -4.75
N TRP A 76 -2.59 5.00 -3.91
CA TRP A 76 -1.29 4.38 -4.08
C TRP A 76 -1.12 3.21 -3.12
N TYR A 77 -0.57 2.11 -3.62
CA TYR A 77 -0.07 1.00 -2.82
C TYR A 77 1.42 0.88 -3.07
N ALA A 78 2.21 1.03 -2.02
CA ALA A 78 3.67 1.07 -2.08
C ALA A 78 4.26 0.23 -0.93
N ASP A 79 5.41 -0.38 -1.14
CA ASP A 79 6.05 -1.27 -0.15
C ASP A 79 7.28 -0.66 0.53
N GLY A 80 7.71 0.53 0.12
CA GLY A 80 8.87 1.24 0.69
C GLY A 80 10.19 0.47 0.55
N GLN A 81 10.24 -0.57 -0.29
CA GLN A 81 11.45 -1.35 -0.51
C GLN A 81 12.32 -0.67 -1.56
N HIS A 82 13.46 -0.13 -1.15
CA HIS A 82 14.49 0.32 -2.08
C HIS A 82 15.15 -0.91 -2.74
N ARG A 83 15.29 -0.90 -4.07
CA ARG A 83 16.06 -1.92 -4.81
C ARG A 83 17.46 -1.42 -5.12
#